data_AF-A0A0J7NVQ4-F1
#
_entry.id   AF-A0A0J7NVQ4-F1
#
_cell.length_a   1.000
_cell.length_b   1.000
_cell.length_c   1.000
_cell.angle_alpha   90.00
_cell.angle_beta   90.00
_cell.angle_gamma   90.00
#
_symmetry.space_group_name_H-M   'P 1'
#
loop_
_entity.id
_entity.type
_entity.pdbx_description
1 polymer ?
#
loop_
_entity_poly.entity_id
_entity_poly.type
_entity_poly.pdbx_seq_one_letter_code
_entity_poly.pdbx_strand_id
1 'polypeptide(L)'
;MSNSVDDWVSGSVVCNGIPGLTKEQRELCHTNPDVTVAATKGLQMAITECQHQFMWHRWNCSSLTPSSRIQQSSVLLQRGTENT
;
A
#
# COMPACT_ATOMS: atom_id res chain seq x y z
N MET A 1 -16.07 9.57 -13.92
CA MET A 1 -15.20 9.59 -12.72
C MET A 1 -14.05 8.64 -12.99
N SER A 2 -13.00 9.10 -13.66
CA SER A 2 -11.82 8.29 -13.90
C SER A 2 -10.94 8.37 -12.66
N ASN A 3 -10.71 7.24 -11.99
CA ASN A 3 -9.75 7.16 -10.92
C ASN A 3 -8.35 7.05 -11.55
N SER A 4 -7.39 7.86 -11.10
CA SER A 4 -5.99 7.84 -11.57
C SER A 4 -5.25 6.50 -11.37
N VAL A 5 -5.93 5.47 -10.89
CA VAL A 5 -5.42 4.12 -10.65
C VAL A 5 -5.58 3.21 -11.87
N ASP A 6 -6.40 3.60 -12.86
CA ASP A 6 -6.60 2.81 -14.08
C ASP A 6 -5.57 3.12 -15.18
N ASP A 7 -4.70 4.13 -15.00
CA ASP A 7 -3.66 4.55 -15.97
C ASP A 7 -2.26 3.98 -15.66
N TRP A 8 -2.19 2.80 -15.02
CA TRP A 8 -0.92 2.08 -14.83
C TRP A 8 -0.61 1.30 -16.11
N VAL A 9 -0.54 2.02 -17.23
CA VAL A 9 -0.33 1.50 -18.60
C VAL A 9 1.12 1.02 -18.82
N SER A 10 2.03 1.27 -17.88
CA SER A 10 3.41 0.81 -18.00
C SER A 10 4.04 0.45 -16.66
N GLY A 11 4.45 -0.80 -16.54
CA GLY A 11 5.12 -1.38 -15.37
C GLY A 11 6.33 -0.59 -14.85
N SER A 12 7.00 0.19 -15.72
CA SER A 12 8.14 1.02 -15.32
C SER A 12 7.74 2.25 -14.50
N VAL A 13 6.52 2.77 -14.71
CA VAL A 13 5.99 3.91 -13.94
C VAL A 13 5.65 3.48 -12.51
N VAL A 14 5.12 2.26 -12.39
CA VAL A 14 4.74 1.59 -11.13
C VAL A 14 5.94 1.49 -10.18
N CYS A 15 7.03 0.87 -10.63
CA CYS A 15 8.17 0.54 -9.78
C CYS A 15 8.97 1.77 -9.32
N ASN A 16 8.92 2.84 -10.11
CA ASN A 16 9.53 4.12 -9.77
C ASN A 16 8.59 5.01 -8.93
N GLY A 17 7.28 4.83 -9.07
CA GLY A 17 6.27 5.57 -8.32
C GLY A 17 6.07 5.12 -6.88
N ILE A 18 6.51 3.91 -6.52
CA ILE A 18 6.40 3.38 -5.14
C ILE A 18 7.62 3.84 -4.32
N PRO A 19 7.45 4.77 -3.36
CA PRO A 19 8.55 5.18 -2.50
C PRO A 19 8.93 4.06 -1.53
N GLY A 20 10.21 3.99 -1.17
CA GLY A 20 10.67 3.12 -0.09
C GLY A 20 10.87 1.64 -0.44
N LEU A 21 10.71 1.22 -1.71
CA LEU A 21 11.13 -0.11 -2.16
C LEU A 21 12.66 -0.28 -2.05
N THR A 22 13.10 -1.43 -1.51
CA THR A 22 14.50 -1.85 -1.56
C THR A 22 14.95 -2.12 -2.99
N LYS A 23 16.25 -2.32 -3.21
CA LYS A 23 16.78 -2.65 -4.53
C LYS A 23 16.18 -3.96 -5.06
N GLU A 24 16.13 -4.99 -4.22
CA GLU A 24 15.60 -6.31 -4.55
C GLU A 24 14.10 -6.25 -4.86
N GLN A 25 13.33 -5.49 -4.08
CA GLN A 25 11.89 -5.30 -4.32
C GLN A 25 11.62 -4.54 -5.63
N ARG A 26 12.47 -3.58 -5.99
CA ARG A 26 12.37 -2.85 -7.26
C ARG A 26 12.72 -3.74 -8.45
N GLU A 27 13.74 -4.59 -8.33
CA GLU A 27 14.07 -5.60 -9.34
C GLU A 27 12.93 -6.61 -9.55
N LEU A 28 12.31 -7.07 -8.46
CA LEU A 28 11.13 -7.94 -8.51
C LEU A 28 9.93 -7.25 -9.18
N CYS A 29 9.70 -5.97 -8.87
CA CYS A 29 8.65 -5.17 -9.51
C CYS A 29 8.89 -5.05 -11.02
N HIS A 30 10.12 -4.79 -11.46
CA HIS A 30 10.45 -4.74 -12.89
C HIS A 30 10.27 -6.09 -13.59
N THR A 31 10.48 -7.19 -12.88
CA THR A 31 10.24 -8.55 -13.40
C THR A 31 8.76 -8.86 -13.55
N ASN A 32 7.91 -8.43 -12.59
CA ASN A 32 6.47 -8.72 -12.56
C ASN A 32 5.65 -7.45 -12.25
N PRO A 33 5.58 -6.50 -13.21
CA PRO A 33 4.95 -5.21 -12.95
C PRO A 33 3.42 -5.31 -12.78
N ASP A 34 2.76 -6.17 -13.54
CA ASP A 34 1.33 -6.43 -13.50
C ASP A 34 0.86 -6.96 -12.13
N VAL A 35 1.60 -7.92 -11.57
CA VAL A 35 1.37 -8.45 -10.22
C VAL A 35 1.57 -7.34 -9.19
N THR A 36 2.58 -6.49 -9.39
CA THR A 36 2.83 -5.36 -8.49
C THR A 36 1.68 -4.35 -8.53
N VAL A 37 1.13 -4.03 -9.71
CA VAL A 37 -0.07 -3.17 -9.83
C VAL A 37 -1.25 -3.75 -9.06
N ALA A 38 -1.52 -5.04 -9.25
CA ALA A 38 -2.62 -5.72 -8.57
C ALA A 38 -2.44 -5.69 -7.05
N ALA A 39 -1.22 -5.94 -6.56
CA ALA A 39 -0.89 -5.87 -5.14
C ALA A 39 -1.07 -4.46 -4.56
N THR A 40 -0.59 -3.42 -5.25
CA THR A 40 -0.77 -2.02 -4.83
C THR A 40 -2.25 -1.63 -4.77
N LYS A 41 -3.04 -2.06 -5.76
CA LYS A 41 -4.50 -1.85 -5.75
C LYS A 41 -5.16 -2.55 -4.56
N GLY A 42 -4.78 -3.80 -4.28
CA GLY A 42 -5.24 -4.56 -3.12
C GLY A 42 -4.96 -3.84 -1.80
N LEU A 43 -3.75 -3.30 -1.64
CA LEU A 43 -3.36 -2.55 -0.46
C LEU A 43 -4.18 -1.27 -0.27
N GLN A 44 -4.42 -0.51 -1.35
CA GLN A 44 -5.27 0.68 -1.30
C GLN A 44 -6.69 0.33 -0.84
N MET A 45 -7.27 -0.74 -1.37
CA MET A 45 -8.60 -1.21 -0.94
C MET A 45 -8.60 -1.60 0.54
N ALA A 46 -7.57 -2.32 1.00
CA ALA A 46 -7.45 -2.72 2.40
C ALA A 46 -7.34 -1.50 3.35
N ILE A 47 -6.59 -0.46 2.98
CA ILE A 47 -6.48 0.78 3.77
C ILE A 47 -7.83 1.49 3.83
N THR A 48 -8.54 1.60 2.70
CA THR A 48 -9.86 2.22 2.65
C THR A 48 -10.86 1.48 3.54
N GLU A 49 -10.87 0.15 3.51
CA GLU A 49 -11.73 -0.66 4.37
C GLU A 49 -11.33 -0.54 5.85
N CYS A 50 -10.03 -0.51 6.16
CA CYS A 50 -9.52 -0.28 7.51
C CYS A 50 -10.03 1.06 8.06
N GLN A 51 -9.90 2.13 7.29
CA GLN A 51 -10.39 3.46 7.67
C GLN A 51 -11.90 3.45 7.89
N HIS A 52 -12.64 2.73 7.06
CA HIS A 52 -14.09 2.58 7.20
C HIS A 52 -14.46 1.84 8.48
N GLN A 53 -13.90 0.66 8.72
CA GLN A 53 -14.22 -0.17 9.88
C GLN A 53 -13.77 0.46 11.21
N PHE A 54 -12.62 1.13 11.20
CA PHE A 54 -12.02 1.71 12.39
C PHE A 54 -12.24 3.22 12.53
N MET A 55 -13.20 3.82 11.80
CA MET A 55 -13.40 5.28 11.79
C MET A 55 -13.66 5.89 13.18
N TRP A 56 -14.25 5.12 14.10
CA TRP A 56 -14.56 5.52 15.47
C TRP A 56 -13.59 4.98 16.52
N HIS A 57 -12.52 4.30 16.09
CA HIS A 57 -11.52 3.73 16.99
C HIS A 57 -10.37 4.72 17.20
N ARG A 58 -9.69 4.62 18.35
CA ARG A 58 -8.47 5.40 18.64
C ARG A 58 -7.39 5.22 17.57
N TRP A 59 -7.35 4.05 16.94
CA TRP A 59 -6.55 3.79 15.75
C TRP A 59 -7.48 3.70 14.53
N ASN A 60 -7.52 4.76 13.72
CA ASN A 60 -8.43 4.91 12.59
C ASN A 60 -7.77 4.69 11.22
N CYS A 61 -6.61 4.02 11.19
CA CYS A 61 -5.86 3.70 9.97
C CYS A 61 -5.41 4.92 9.12
N SER A 62 -5.49 6.16 9.63
CA SER A 62 -5.10 7.37 8.89
C SER A 62 -3.61 7.44 8.53
N SER A 63 -2.74 6.81 9.33
CA SER A 63 -1.30 6.75 9.08
C SER A 63 -0.88 5.78 7.97
N LEU A 64 -1.79 4.93 7.48
CA LEU A 64 -1.47 3.87 6.51
C LEU A 64 -1.55 4.32 5.04
N THR A 65 -1.68 5.61 4.76
CA THR A 65 -1.83 6.09 3.37
C THR A 65 -0.61 5.73 2.50
N PRO A 66 -0.79 5.47 1.19
CA PRO A 66 0.28 4.97 0.32
C PRO A 66 1.52 5.86 0.21
N SER A 67 1.38 7.16 0.49
CA SER A 67 2.50 8.11 0.52
C SER A 67 3.26 8.13 1.85
N SER A 68 2.76 7.43 2.87
CA SER A 68 3.39 7.41 4.18
C SER A 68 4.58 6.46 4.15
N ARG A 69 5.75 6.95 4.59
CA ARG A 69 6.97 6.14 4.79
C ARG A 69 6.81 5.02 5.84
N ILE A 70 5.60 4.83 6.37
CA ILE A 70 5.31 3.96 7.51
C ILE A 70 5.17 2.49 7.07
N GLN A 71 5.06 2.20 5.76
CA GLN A 71 5.20 0.82 5.29
C GLN A 71 6.58 0.21 5.63
N GLN A 72 7.60 1.03 5.88
CA GLN A 72 8.94 0.58 6.30
C GLN A 72 9.04 0.27 7.79
N SER A 73 8.09 0.69 8.62
CA SER A 73 8.09 0.33 10.02
C SER A 73 7.13 -0.84 10.22
N SER A 74 7.71 -1.91 10.75
CA SER A 74 7.11 -3.13 11.29
C SER A 74 5.99 -2.92 12.32
N VAL A 75 5.38 -1.74 12.41
CA VAL A 75 4.28 -1.40 13.32
C VAL A 75 3.04 -2.26 13.05
N LEU A 76 2.80 -2.67 11.79
CA LEU A 76 1.73 -3.60 11.42
C LEU A 76 1.92 -5.02 12.01
N LEU A 77 3.16 -5.46 12.26
CA LEU A 77 3.48 -6.77 12.85
C LEU A 77 3.89 -6.69 14.33
N GLN A 78 4.25 -5.50 14.83
CA GLN A 78 4.65 -5.31 16.24
C GLN A 78 3.46 -5.20 17.20
N ARG A 79 2.29 -4.79 16.69
CA ARG A 79 1.06 -4.71 17.48
C ARG A 79 0.09 -5.78 17.00
N GLY A 80 0.40 -7.03 17.36
CA GLY A 80 -0.61 -8.08 17.38
C GLY A 80 -1.82 -7.58 18.14
N THR A 81 -2.98 -7.69 17.49
CA THR A 81 -4.36 -7.42 17.97
C THR A 81 -4.52 -7.27 19.49
N GLU A 82 -4.18 -6.11 20.05
CA GLU A 82 -4.58 -5.74 21.39
C GLU A 82 -5.88 -4.95 21.25
N ASN A 83 -6.99 -5.68 21.08
CA ASN A 83 -8.39 -5.34 21.39
C ASN A 83 -9.28 -6.49 20.89
N THR A 84 -9.33 -7.58 21.64
CA THR A 84 -10.52 -8.46 21.72
C THR A 84 -11.12 -8.26 23.11
#